data_AF-A0A835VU20-F1
#
_entry.id   AF-A0A835VU20-F1
#
_cell.length_a   1.000
_cell.length_b   1.000
_cell.length_c   1.000
_cell.angle_alpha   90.00
_cell.angle_beta   90.00
_cell.angle_gamma   90.00
#
_symmetry.space_group_name_H-M   'P 1'
#
loop_
_entity.id
_entity.type
_entity.pdbx_description
1 polymer ?
#
loop_
_entity_poly.entity_id
_entity_poly.type
_entity_poly.pdbx_seq_one_letter_code
_entity_poly.pdbx_strand_id
1 'polypeptide(L)'
;MYSERYRRKINAGAECMNLKGRAPYFYDVGNKCNEFLRDLTLSAFLSRTYASRYRELVSKGLSTVSGEDMLELQSKLSLEELSVFEAGRDSVARAEVWVRGARPRVAAAVMPSRKRASARDDGDGREARQRVEG
;
A
#
# COMPACT_ATOMS: atom_id res chain seq x y z
N MET A 1 24.68 10.29 2.53
CA MET A 1 23.72 9.92 3.59
C MET A 1 24.35 9.14 4.74
N TYR A 2 25.41 8.34 4.53
CA TYR A 2 25.98 7.53 5.63
C TYR A 2 27.29 8.06 6.22
N SER A 3 27.69 9.29 5.90
CA SER A 3 28.88 9.91 6.48
C SER A 3 28.69 10.21 7.96
N GLU A 4 29.79 10.27 8.71
CA GLU A 4 29.77 10.50 10.16
C GLU A 4 29.01 11.77 10.56
N ARG A 5 29.15 12.85 9.78
CA ARG A 5 28.39 14.10 9.98
C ARG A 5 26.88 13.86 9.89
N TYR A 6 26.43 13.02 8.97
CA TYR A 6 25.01 12.74 8.78
C TYR A 6 24.49 11.77 9.83
N ARG A 7 25.29 10.76 10.19
CA ARG A 7 24.99 9.84 11.30
C ARG A 7 24.74 10.61 12.60
N ARG A 8 25.59 11.60 12.91
CA ARG A 8 25.39 12.50 14.06
C ARG A 8 24.08 13.29 14.01
N LYS A 9 23.70 13.81 12.84
CA LYS A 9 22.42 14.53 12.67
C LYS A 9 21.22 13.62 12.93
N ILE A 10 21.23 12.42 12.38
CA ILE A 10 20.15 11.44 12.61
C ILE A 10 20.10 11.04 14.10
N ASN A 11 21.25 10.79 14.73
CA ASN A 11 21.30 10.40 16.14
C ASN A 11 20.80 11.49 17.09
N ALA A 12 20.84 12.77 16.68
CA ALA A 12 20.31 13.88 17.48
C ALA A 12 18.77 13.99 17.44
N GLY A 13 18.11 13.37 16.45
CA GLY A 13 16.67 13.43 16.26
C GLY A 13 16.30 12.79 14.93
N ALA A 14 16.06 11.48 14.96
CA ALA A 14 15.84 10.70 13.74
C ALA A 14 14.46 10.98 13.16
N GLU A 15 13.46 11.17 14.00
CA GLU A 15 12.07 11.51 13.69
C GLU A 15 11.91 12.88 13.01
N CYS A 16 12.79 13.82 13.33
CA CYS A 16 12.80 15.16 12.73
C CYS A 16 13.31 15.17 11.28
N MET A 17 13.90 14.07 10.79
CA MET A 17 14.46 14.01 9.45
C MET A 17 13.41 13.69 8.40
N ASN A 18 13.34 14.54 7.38
CA ASN A 18 12.63 14.23 6.14
C ASN A 18 13.48 13.28 5.29
N LEU A 19 13.21 11.97 5.41
CA LEU A 19 13.85 10.95 4.59
C LEU A 19 13.22 10.89 3.19
N LYS A 20 11.91 11.06 3.05
CA LYS A 20 11.21 11.02 1.76
C LYS A 20 11.86 11.89 0.69
N GLY A 21 12.14 13.15 1.03
CA GLY A 21 12.71 14.13 0.11
C GLY A 21 14.23 14.07 -0.05
N ARG A 22 14.95 13.36 0.86
CA ARG A 22 16.42 13.34 0.86
C ARG A 22 17.02 11.98 0.49
N ALA A 23 16.44 10.90 0.99
CA ALA A 23 16.78 9.51 0.71
C ALA A 23 15.52 8.65 0.86
N PRO A 24 14.67 8.59 -0.17
CA PRO A 24 13.42 7.81 -0.10
C PRO A 24 13.67 6.31 0.09
N TYR A 25 14.83 5.79 -0.32
CA TYR A 25 15.26 4.38 -0.16
C TYR A 25 16.41 4.25 0.85
N PHE A 26 16.29 4.93 2.00
CA PHE A 26 17.38 5.08 2.96
C PHE A 26 17.86 3.72 3.52
N TYR A 27 16.95 2.78 3.76
CA TYR A 27 17.32 1.49 4.36
C TYR A 27 17.81 0.52 3.31
N ASP A 28 17.16 0.47 2.14
CA ASP A 28 17.56 -0.41 1.04
C ASP A 28 18.96 -0.08 0.53
N VAL A 29 19.23 1.20 0.28
CA VAL A 29 20.56 1.65 -0.16
C VAL A 29 21.59 1.43 0.95
N GLY A 30 21.22 1.70 2.21
CA GLY A 30 22.10 1.48 3.36
C GLY A 30 22.52 0.02 3.51
N ASN A 31 21.57 -0.90 3.37
CA ASN A 31 21.81 -2.34 3.45
C ASN A 31 22.70 -2.82 2.29
N LYS A 32 22.42 -2.39 1.05
CA LYS A 32 23.28 -2.68 -0.10
C LYS A 32 24.70 -2.15 0.09
N CYS A 33 24.87 -0.91 0.55
CA CYS A 33 26.19 -0.37 0.88
C CYS A 33 26.89 -1.21 1.96
N ASN A 34 26.15 -1.66 2.97
CA ASN A 34 26.69 -2.50 4.03
C ASN A 34 27.17 -3.87 3.53
N GLU A 35 26.49 -4.48 2.54
CA GLU A 35 26.94 -5.73 1.91
C GLU A 35 28.32 -5.59 1.26
N PHE A 36 28.56 -4.46 0.57
CA PHE A 36 29.86 -4.18 -0.06
C PHE A 36 30.94 -3.79 0.96
N LEU A 37 30.60 -2.91 1.91
CA LEU A 37 31.56 -2.34 2.86
C LEU A 37 31.85 -3.25 4.06
N ARG A 38 30.94 -4.19 4.36
CA ARG A 38 30.97 -5.07 5.55
C ARG A 38 31.16 -4.28 6.85
N ASP A 39 30.48 -3.14 6.97
CA ASP A 39 30.62 -2.19 8.09
C ASP A 39 29.57 -2.47 9.19
N LEU A 40 29.97 -3.17 10.25
CA LEU A 40 29.11 -3.44 11.40
C LEU A 40 28.52 -2.17 12.04
N THR A 41 29.22 -1.03 11.95
CA THR A 41 28.74 0.23 12.51
C THR A 41 27.60 0.81 11.68
N LEU A 42 27.61 0.62 10.35
CA LEU A 42 26.54 1.02 9.44
C LEU A 42 25.29 0.18 9.70
N SER A 43 25.43 -1.15 9.79
CA SER A 43 24.32 -2.05 10.10
C SER A 43 23.64 -1.68 11.42
N ALA A 44 24.44 -1.46 12.47
CA ALA A 44 23.92 -1.08 13.78
C ALA A 44 23.28 0.32 13.77
N PHE A 45 23.83 1.25 12.98
CA PHE A 45 23.25 2.58 12.78
C PHE A 45 21.88 2.50 12.10
N LEU A 46 21.75 1.80 10.97
CA LEU A 46 20.49 1.62 10.25
C LEU A 46 19.42 0.99 11.15
N SER A 47 19.78 -0.06 11.89
CA SER A 47 18.87 -0.75 12.80
C SER A 47 18.35 0.17 13.91
N ARG A 48 19.23 0.94 14.55
CA ARG A 48 18.83 1.91 15.60
C ARG A 48 17.97 3.04 15.04
N THR A 49 18.32 3.57 13.87
CA THR A 49 17.54 4.61 13.20
C THR A 49 16.13 4.10 12.88
N TYR A 50 16.02 2.90 12.31
CA TYR A 50 14.73 2.29 12.02
C TYR A 50 13.90 2.08 13.29
N ALA A 51 14.48 1.49 14.34
CA ALA A 51 13.76 1.25 15.59
C ALA A 51 13.23 2.55 16.23
N SER A 52 14.05 3.61 16.25
CA SER A 52 13.63 4.92 16.76
C SER A 52 12.49 5.51 15.94
N ARG A 53 12.62 5.55 14.62
CA ARG A 53 11.63 6.14 13.73
C ARG A 53 10.35 5.30 13.63
N TYR A 54 10.45 3.98 13.72
CA TYR A 54 9.29 3.09 13.81
C TYR A 54 8.46 3.41 15.06
N ARG A 55 9.10 3.55 16.23
CA ARG A 55 8.38 3.87 17.46
C ARG A 55 7.75 5.26 17.42
N GLU A 56 8.50 6.28 16.97
CA GLU A 56 8.07 7.67 17.05
C GLU A 56 7.14 8.11 15.92
N LEU A 57 7.34 7.60 14.70
CA LEU A 57 6.55 8.00 13.53
C LEU A 57 5.54 6.91 13.15
N VAL A 58 6.00 5.67 12.94
CA VAL A 58 5.11 4.63 12.40
C VAL A 58 4.06 4.24 13.44
N SER A 59 4.47 3.80 14.62
CA SER A 59 3.55 3.31 15.66
C SER A 59 2.63 4.40 16.21
N LYS A 60 3.15 5.60 16.50
CA LYS A 60 2.33 6.71 17.01
C LYS A 60 1.37 7.24 15.94
N GLY A 61 1.83 7.28 14.68
CA GLY A 61 1.02 7.73 13.55
C GLY A 61 -0.22 6.86 13.30
N LEU A 62 -0.22 5.59 13.73
CA LEU A 62 -1.40 4.72 13.60
C LEU A 62 -2.60 5.24 14.40
N SER A 63 -2.34 5.91 15.53
CA SER A 63 -3.36 6.51 16.40
C SER A 63 -3.74 7.94 15.99
N THR A 64 -3.05 8.54 15.00
CA THR A 64 -3.30 9.91 14.58
C THR A 64 -4.63 10.03 13.82
N VAL A 65 -5.50 10.93 14.28
CA VAL A 65 -6.84 11.18 13.72
C VAL A 65 -6.85 12.40 12.79
N SER A 66 -5.96 13.37 12.99
CA SER A 66 -5.86 14.58 12.17
C SER A 66 -5.24 14.30 10.80
N GLY A 67 -5.85 14.82 9.73
CA GLY A 67 -5.36 14.68 8.37
C GLY A 67 -4.09 15.49 8.09
N GLU A 68 -3.95 16.66 8.70
CA GLU A 68 -2.76 17.52 8.52
C GLU A 68 -1.51 16.88 9.14
N ASP A 69 -1.63 16.39 10.38
CA ASP A 69 -0.57 15.68 11.09
C ASP A 69 -0.13 14.42 10.33
N MET A 70 -1.09 13.76 9.67
CA MET A 70 -0.82 12.58 8.84
C MET A 70 0.01 12.94 7.60
N LEU A 71 -0.33 14.03 6.90
CA LEU A 71 0.43 14.49 5.74
C LEU A 71 1.84 14.92 6.16
N GLU A 72 1.99 15.61 7.29
CA GLU A 72 3.29 15.99 7.82
C GLU A 72 4.13 14.75 8.15
N LEU A 73 3.54 13.76 8.83
CA LEU A 73 4.21 12.51 9.15
C LEU A 73 4.64 11.74 7.91
N GLN A 74 3.74 11.54 6.95
CA GLN A 74 4.02 10.87 5.68
C GLN A 74 5.07 11.61 4.84
N SER A 75 5.20 12.93 4.99
CA SER A 75 6.26 13.70 4.32
C SER A 75 7.66 13.37 4.83
N LYS A 76 7.77 12.82 6.06
CA LYS A 76 9.05 12.48 6.70
C LYS A 76 9.49 11.03 6.47
N LEU A 77 8.56 10.13 6.18
CA LEU A 77 8.82 8.69 6.05
C LEU A 77 9.62 8.35 4.80
N SER A 78 10.57 7.43 4.93
CA SER A 78 11.13 6.69 3.80
C SER A 78 10.07 5.79 3.17
N LEU A 79 10.31 5.25 1.97
CA LEU A 79 9.35 4.39 1.28
C LEU A 79 9.18 3.05 2.01
N GLU A 80 10.25 2.53 2.60
CA GLU A 80 10.23 1.32 3.41
C GLU A 80 9.36 1.51 4.66
N GLU A 81 9.49 2.66 5.33
CA GLU A 81 8.64 3.00 6.48
C GLU A 81 7.19 3.28 6.08
N LEU A 82 6.97 3.94 4.94
CA LEU A 82 5.64 4.25 4.42
C LEU A 82 4.85 2.97 4.13
N SER A 83 5.48 1.98 3.52
CA SER A 83 4.83 0.68 3.24
C SER A 83 4.34 -0.01 4.52
N VAL A 84 5.15 -0.02 5.57
CA VAL A 84 4.76 -0.60 6.87
C VAL A 84 3.67 0.24 7.54
N PHE A 85 3.75 1.57 7.42
CA PHE A 85 2.74 2.47 7.96
C PHE A 85 1.36 2.27 7.32
N GLU A 86 1.30 2.17 5.98
CA GLU A 86 0.07 1.92 5.24
C GLU A 86 -0.54 0.56 5.61
N ALA A 87 0.28 -0.50 5.67
CA ALA A 87 -0.17 -1.81 6.11
C ALA A 87 -0.70 -1.79 7.56
N GLY A 88 -0.05 -1.03 8.45
CA GLY A 88 -0.52 -0.83 9.82
C GLY A 88 -1.87 -0.11 9.88
N ARG A 89 -2.06 0.94 9.08
CA ARG A 89 -3.33 1.68 8.99
C ARG A 89 -4.46 0.81 8.49
N ASP A 90 -4.21 0.01 7.44
CA ASP A 90 -5.17 -0.96 6.94
C ASP A 90 -5.57 -1.98 8.01
N SER A 91 -4.59 -2.44 8.80
CA SER A 91 -4.85 -3.36 9.92
C SER A 91 -5.72 -2.72 11.00
N VAL A 92 -5.44 -1.46 11.38
CA VAL A 92 -6.26 -0.71 12.36
C VAL A 92 -7.69 -0.51 11.84
N ALA A 93 -7.84 -0.11 10.59
CA ALA A 93 -9.16 0.08 9.98
C ALA A 93 -9.99 -1.23 9.98
N ARG A 94 -9.37 -2.36 9.63
CA ARG A 94 -10.02 -3.68 9.69
C ARG A 94 -10.37 -4.08 11.12
N ALA A 95 -9.48 -3.82 12.07
CA ALA A 95 -9.72 -4.10 13.48
C ALA A 95 -10.90 -3.27 14.01
N GLU A 96 -11.01 -1.99 13.65
CA GLU A 96 -12.14 -1.13 14.03
C GLU A 96 -13.48 -1.64 13.45
N VAL A 97 -13.49 -2.04 12.18
CA VAL A 97 -14.68 -2.66 11.55
C VAL A 97 -15.08 -3.92 12.29
N TRP A 98 -14.10 -4.78 12.63
CA TRP A 98 -14.33 -6.01 13.37
C TRP A 98 -14.88 -5.75 14.79
N VAL A 99 -14.28 -4.82 15.54
CA VAL A 99 -14.73 -4.45 16.90
C VAL A 99 -16.16 -3.90 16.88
N ARG A 100 -16.54 -3.15 15.85
CA ARG A 100 -17.91 -2.63 15.68
C ARG A 100 -18.93 -3.72 15.31
N GLY A 101 -18.51 -4.99 15.20
CA GLY A 101 -19.36 -6.11 14.81
C GLY A 101 -19.88 -6.00 13.38
N ALA A 102 -19.27 -5.13 12.55
CA ALA A 102 -19.66 -4.96 11.18
C ALA A 102 -19.27 -6.23 10.41
N ARG A 103 -20.28 -7.01 10.00
CA ARG A 103 -20.05 -8.13 9.08
C ARG A 103 -19.42 -7.54 7.81
N PRO A 104 -18.33 -8.13 7.29
CA PRO A 104 -17.84 -7.79 5.97
C PRO A 104 -19.04 -7.86 5.04
N ARG A 105 -19.41 -6.74 4.42
CA ARG A 105 -20.38 -6.79 3.32
C ARG A 105 -19.66 -7.61 2.27
N VAL A 106 -20.04 -8.89 2.15
CA VAL A 106 -19.56 -9.76 1.10
C VAL A 106 -20.02 -9.07 -0.17
N ALA A 107 -19.14 -8.29 -0.79
CA ALA A 107 -19.36 -7.78 -2.12
C ALA A 107 -19.45 -9.06 -2.95
N ALA A 108 -20.68 -9.44 -3.29
CA ALA A 108 -20.91 -10.60 -4.13
C ALA A 108 -20.01 -10.41 -5.34
N ALA A 109 -19.00 -11.26 -5.49
CA ALA A 109 -18.21 -11.31 -6.70
C ALA A 109 -19.23 -11.48 -7.81
N VAL A 110 -19.43 -10.44 -8.62
CA VAL A 110 -20.33 -10.49 -9.77
C VAL A 110 -19.68 -11.48 -10.72
N MET A 111 -20.04 -12.75 -10.58
CA MET A 111 -19.63 -13.80 -11.49
C MET A 111 -20.21 -13.43 -12.86
N PRO A 112 -19.37 -13.18 -13.88
CA PRO A 112 -19.89 -12.85 -15.20
C PRO A 112 -20.63 -14.07 -15.73
N SER A 113 -21.97 -13.99 -15.75
CA SER A 113 -22.83 -15.00 -16.37
C SER A 113 -22.44 -15.13 -17.84
N ARG A 114 -21.72 -16.22 -18.16
CA ARG A 114 -21.31 -16.58 -19.51
C ARG A 114 -22.57 -16.88 -20.32
N LYS A 115 -23.07 -15.87 -21.06
CA LYS A 115 -24.24 -15.97 -21.93
C LYS A 115 -23.94 -16.99 -23.03
N ARG A 116 -24.49 -18.21 -22.91
CA ARG A 116 -24.47 -19.20 -23.99
C ARG A 116 -25.32 -18.63 -25.14
N ALA A 117 -24.68 -18.25 -26.24
CA ALA A 117 -25.38 -18.01 -27.49
C ALA A 117 -25.86 -19.37 -28.01
N SER A 118 -27.15 -19.67 -27.85
CA SER A 118 -27.79 -20.70 -28.64
C SER A 118 -27.99 -20.13 -30.05
N ALA A 119 -27.19 -20.62 -30.99
CA ALA A 119 -27.47 -20.47 -32.41
C ALA A 119 -28.88 -21.04 -32.69
N ARG A 120 -29.76 -20.20 -33.23
CA ARG A 120 -30.90 -20.65 -34.02
C ARG A 120 -30.54 -20.36 -35.47
N ASP A 121 -29.93 -21.37 -36.06
CA ASP A 121 -30.00 -21.65 -37.49
C ASP A 121 -31.42 -22.19 -37.76
N ASP A 122 -32.12 -21.57 -38.68
CA ASP A 122 -33.19 -22.19 -39.48
C ASP A 122 -33.58 -21.19 -40.57
N GLY A 123 -32.89 -21.31 -41.70
CA GLY A 123 -33.27 -20.70 -42.95
C GLY A 123 -34.22 -21.60 -43.75
N ASP A 124 -35.07 -20.91 -44.51
CA ASP A 124 -35.62 -21.28 -45.82
C ASP A 124 -36.79 -22.29 -45.89
N GLY A 125 -37.80 -21.95 -46.73
CA GLY A 125 -38.89 -22.89 -47.03
C GLY A 125 -40.25 -22.38 -47.55
N ARG A 126 -40.27 -21.61 -48.64
CA ARG A 126 -41.26 -21.66 -49.76
C ARG A 126 -42.65 -21.01 -49.70
N GLU A 127 -42.88 -20.27 -50.80
CA GLU A 127 -44.11 -19.77 -51.41
C GLU A 127 -45.26 -20.79 -51.53
N ALA A 128 -46.52 -20.31 -51.43
CA ALA A 128 -47.57 -20.60 -52.43
C ALA A 128 -48.89 -19.82 -52.21
N ARG A 129 -49.21 -19.01 -53.23
CA ARG A 129 -50.52 -18.87 -53.92
C ARG A 129 -51.65 -17.98 -53.36
N GLN A 130 -51.80 -16.90 -54.11
CA GLN A 130 -52.97 -16.07 -54.38
C GLN A 130 -54.10 -16.84 -55.13
N ARG A 131 -55.38 -16.69 -54.72
CA ARG A 131 -56.64 -16.80 -55.54
C ARG A 131 -57.86 -16.43 -54.64
N VAL A 132 -58.47 -15.23 -54.74
CA VAL A 132 -59.65 -14.79 -55.55
C VAL A 132 -61.00 -15.47 -55.21
N GLU A 133 -61.94 -14.59 -54.88
CA GLU A 133 -63.43 -14.61 -54.92
C GLU A 133 -64.31 -15.12 -53.78
N GLY A 134 -65.35 -14.31 -53.53
CA GLY A 134 -66.42 -14.39 -52.54
C GLY A 134 -67.06 -13.02 -52.39
#